data_AF-A0A9L0R3C6-F1
#
_entry.id   AF-A0A9L0R3C6-F1
#
_cell.length_a   1.000
_cell.length_b   1.000
_cell.length_c   1.000
_cell.angle_alpha   90.00
_cell.angle_beta   90.00
_cell.angle_gamma   90.00
#
_symmetry.space_group_name_H-M   'P 1'
#
loop_
_entity.id
_entity.type
_entity.pdbx_description
1 polymer ?
#
loop_
_entity_poly.entity_id
_entity_poly.type
_entity_poly.pdbx_seq_one_letter_code
_entity_poly.pdbx_strand_id
1 'polypeptide(L)'
;MMAPKRKNSDAGSSNIPKRSRKVLPLSEKVKVLDLIRKEKKSYAEVAKIYGKNESSIREIVKKEKEIRASFAVAPLTAKVTATVRDKCLVNMEKALSLWVEDMNRKCVPLDGNMLRQKALNLYEDFSKGSRETSDTKTFTASKGWLHRFRNRFGLRTIKSTGEAVPAAEEAAATFPAELKKLIKEKGYQPKQVLDCDETGLFCTVQTMAHSERTFIAIKPDGVQRSLVGEIIKRFEQKGFRLVAMKFMRASEDLLKEHYNDLKDRPFFAGLVKYMHSGPVVAMVWEGLNVVKTGRVMLGETNPADSKPGTIRGDFCIQVGRNIIHGSDSVESAEKEIALWFQPEELVDYKSCAQSWIYE
;
A
#
# COMPACT_ATOMS: atom_id res chain seq x y z
N MET A 1 39.03 -39.33 26.86
CA MET A 1 39.97 -38.22 26.55
C MET A 1 39.52 -37.55 25.27
N MET A 2 38.82 -36.42 25.38
CA MET A 2 38.38 -35.60 24.24
C MET A 2 39.25 -34.35 24.16
N ALA A 3 39.74 -34.05 22.96
CA ALA A 3 40.64 -32.92 22.69
C ALA A 3 39.94 -31.56 22.97
N PRO A 4 40.64 -30.57 23.55
CA PRO A 4 40.04 -29.28 23.86
C PRO A 4 39.83 -28.45 22.57
N LYS A 5 38.64 -27.86 22.47
CA LYS A 5 38.25 -26.92 21.40
C LYS A 5 39.22 -25.73 21.37
N ARG A 6 39.73 -25.40 20.18
CA ARG A 6 40.59 -24.22 19.93
C ARG A 6 39.88 -22.93 20.36
N LYS A 7 40.55 -22.11 21.17
CA LYS A 7 40.17 -20.72 21.46
C LYS A 7 40.22 -19.91 20.17
N ASN A 8 39.14 -19.21 19.84
CA ASN A 8 39.16 -18.15 18.84
C ASN A 8 40.03 -17.00 19.37
N SER A 9 41.21 -16.82 18.78
CA SER A 9 42.02 -15.62 18.97
C SER A 9 41.41 -14.49 18.14
N ASP A 10 40.64 -13.64 18.81
CA ASP A 10 40.25 -12.33 18.32
C ASP A 10 41.51 -11.45 18.33
N ALA A 11 42.21 -11.40 17.21
CA ALA A 11 43.43 -10.64 17.03
C ALA A 11 43.36 -9.89 15.70
N GLY A 12 43.02 -8.60 15.79
CA GLY A 12 43.41 -7.55 14.85
C GLY A 12 43.14 -7.82 13.37
N SER A 13 41.89 -7.61 12.93
CA SER A 13 41.63 -7.36 11.51
C SER A 13 42.28 -6.03 11.12
N SER A 14 43.53 -6.11 10.68
CA SER A 14 44.19 -5.04 9.94
C SER A 14 43.30 -4.69 8.74
N ASN A 15 42.90 -3.42 8.69
CA ASN A 15 42.05 -2.86 7.66
C ASN A 15 42.87 -2.75 6.36
N ILE A 16 43.20 -3.88 5.73
CA ILE A 16 43.86 -3.91 4.43
C ILE A 16 42.77 -3.59 3.39
N PRO A 17 42.84 -2.44 2.70
CA PRO A 17 41.87 -2.12 1.67
C PRO A 17 41.93 -3.20 0.58
N LYS A 18 40.79 -3.86 0.30
CA LYS A 18 40.67 -4.80 -0.81
C LYS A 18 41.20 -4.13 -2.07
N ARG A 19 42.28 -4.68 -2.67
CA ARG A 19 42.85 -4.17 -3.93
C ARG A 19 41.74 -4.05 -4.98
N SER A 20 41.42 -2.81 -5.37
CA SER A 20 40.57 -2.54 -6.52
C SER A 20 41.22 -3.15 -7.76
N ARG A 21 40.62 -4.23 -8.29
CA ARG A 21 41.05 -4.83 -9.56
C ARG A 21 40.76 -3.82 -10.67
N LYS A 22 41.71 -2.95 -11.00
CA LYS A 22 41.62 -2.00 -12.12
C LYS A 22 41.56 -2.80 -13.44
N VAL A 23 40.37 -2.98 -13.99
CA VAL A 23 40.16 -3.63 -15.30
C VAL A 23 40.54 -2.65 -16.41
N LEU A 24 41.32 -3.11 -17.39
CA LEU A 24 41.71 -2.30 -18.56
C LEU A 24 40.48 -1.95 -19.42
N PRO A 25 40.35 -0.70 -19.91
CA PRO A 25 39.33 -0.32 -20.87
C PRO A 25 39.49 -1.07 -22.19
N LEU A 26 38.40 -1.14 -22.97
CA LEU A 26 38.34 -1.91 -24.21
C LEU A 26 39.35 -1.40 -25.25
N SER A 27 39.58 -0.09 -25.31
CA SER A 27 40.59 0.56 -26.14
C SER A 27 42.03 0.12 -25.79
N GLU A 28 42.36 0.03 -24.50
CA GLU A 28 43.67 -0.49 -24.07
C GLU A 28 43.83 -1.98 -24.32
N LYS A 29 42.75 -2.77 -24.20
CA LYS A 29 42.77 -4.19 -24.57
C LYS A 29 43.03 -4.39 -26.05
N VAL A 30 42.48 -3.55 -26.93
CA VAL A 30 42.79 -3.59 -28.37
C VAL A 30 44.25 -3.20 -28.64
N LYS A 31 44.78 -2.19 -27.93
CA LYS A 31 46.21 -1.84 -28.02
C LYS A 31 47.11 -2.98 -27.56
N VAL A 32 46.78 -3.67 -26.47
CA VAL A 32 47.48 -4.89 -26.01
C VAL A 32 47.50 -5.95 -27.11
N LEU A 33 46.37 -6.19 -27.79
CA LEU A 33 46.28 -7.15 -28.89
C LEU A 33 47.11 -6.72 -30.10
N ASP A 34 47.12 -5.43 -30.43
CA ASP A 34 47.90 -4.88 -31.53
C ASP A 34 49.42 -4.92 -31.26
N LEU A 35 49.87 -4.67 -30.02
CA LEU A 35 51.29 -4.81 -29.63
C LEU A 35 51.80 -6.26 -29.77
N ILE A 36 50.94 -7.25 -29.49
CA ILE A 36 51.29 -8.67 -29.59
C ILE A 36 51.27 -9.12 -31.05
N ARG A 37 50.27 -8.69 -31.83
CA ARG A 37 50.06 -9.16 -33.22
C ARG A 37 50.87 -8.39 -34.27
N LYS A 38 50.97 -7.06 -34.15
CA LYS A 38 51.67 -6.18 -35.12
C LYS A 38 53.13 -5.99 -34.74
N GLU A 39 53.42 -5.72 -33.47
CA GLU A 39 54.77 -5.42 -32.99
C GLU A 39 55.54 -6.65 -32.46
N LYS A 40 54.91 -7.85 -32.45
CA LYS A 40 55.48 -9.13 -32.01
C LYS A 40 56.14 -9.10 -30.62
N LYS A 41 55.67 -8.21 -29.72
CA LYS A 41 56.18 -8.11 -28.35
C LYS A 41 55.82 -9.34 -27.53
N SER A 42 56.71 -9.75 -26.63
CA SER A 42 56.48 -10.88 -25.74
C SER A 42 55.39 -10.55 -24.69
N TYR A 43 54.71 -11.58 -24.18
CA TYR A 43 53.68 -11.39 -23.16
C TYR A 43 54.21 -10.72 -21.88
N ALA A 44 55.48 -10.96 -21.53
CA ALA A 44 56.15 -10.37 -20.38
C ALA A 44 56.41 -8.86 -20.57
N GLU A 45 56.80 -8.43 -21.77
CA GLU A 45 57.01 -7.01 -22.08
C GLU A 45 55.69 -6.24 -22.05
N VAL A 46 54.63 -6.80 -22.62
CA VAL A 46 53.30 -6.17 -22.62
C VAL A 46 52.72 -6.12 -21.20
N ALA A 47 52.94 -7.16 -20.40
CA ALA A 47 52.58 -7.18 -18.98
C ALA A 47 53.27 -6.04 -18.20
N LYS A 48 54.56 -5.79 -18.47
CA LYS A 48 55.34 -4.71 -17.84
C LYS A 48 54.83 -3.32 -18.23
N ILE A 49 54.52 -3.09 -19.51
CA ILE A 49 54.01 -1.80 -20.03
C ILE A 49 52.69 -1.40 -19.34
N TYR A 50 51.78 -2.36 -19.15
CA TYR A 50 50.46 -2.10 -18.58
C TYR A 50 50.37 -2.37 -17.06
N GLY A 51 51.49 -2.73 -16.42
CA GLY A 51 51.54 -3.08 -14.99
C GLY A 51 50.58 -4.21 -14.62
N LYS A 52 50.47 -5.24 -15.46
CA LYS A 52 49.56 -6.40 -15.29
C LYS A 52 50.34 -7.71 -15.18
N ASN A 53 49.67 -8.75 -14.68
CA ASN A 53 50.20 -10.10 -14.67
C ASN A 53 50.12 -10.68 -16.09
N GLU A 54 51.09 -11.50 -16.45
CA GLU A 54 51.14 -12.16 -17.77
C GLU A 54 49.89 -13.02 -18.04
N SER A 55 49.33 -13.66 -17.01
CA SER A 55 48.08 -14.41 -17.10
C SER A 55 46.90 -13.56 -17.56
N SER A 56 46.83 -12.29 -17.13
CA SER A 56 45.79 -11.35 -17.57
C SER A 56 45.94 -10.98 -19.04
N ILE A 57 47.18 -10.87 -19.54
CA ILE A 57 47.44 -10.60 -20.96
C ILE A 57 47.04 -11.80 -21.81
N ARG A 58 47.38 -13.02 -21.38
CA ARG A 58 46.96 -14.26 -22.07
C ARG A 58 45.45 -14.43 -22.13
N GLU A 59 44.72 -14.06 -21.08
CA GLU A 59 43.25 -14.06 -21.08
C GLU A 59 42.66 -13.06 -22.09
N ILE A 60 43.26 -11.88 -22.24
CA ILE A 60 42.84 -10.88 -23.23
C ILE A 60 43.01 -11.43 -24.65
N VAL A 61 44.14 -12.08 -24.92
CA VAL A 61 44.43 -12.70 -26.23
C VAL A 61 43.45 -13.82 -26.54
N LYS A 62 43.11 -14.66 -25.56
CA LYS A 62 42.10 -15.73 -25.74
C LYS A 62 40.73 -15.19 -26.18
N LYS A 63 40.38 -13.96 -25.80
CA LYS A 63 39.12 -13.28 -26.15
C LYS A 63 39.25 -12.26 -27.28
N GLU A 64 40.31 -12.33 -28.11
CA GLU A 64 40.60 -11.34 -29.16
C GLU A 64 39.38 -11.06 -30.08
N LYS A 65 38.73 -12.12 -30.58
CA LYS A 65 37.59 -11.98 -31.51
C LYS A 65 36.43 -11.20 -30.89
N GLU A 66 36.07 -11.50 -29.65
CA GLU A 66 34.97 -10.84 -28.92
C GLU A 66 35.29 -9.37 -28.58
N ILE A 67 36.55 -9.10 -28.22
CA ILE A 67 37.02 -7.75 -27.88
C ILE A 67 37.00 -6.86 -29.13
N ARG A 68 37.49 -7.36 -30.27
CA ARG A 68 37.47 -6.60 -31.54
C ARG A 68 36.04 -6.34 -32.03
N ALA A 69 35.16 -7.34 -31.95
CA ALA A 69 33.75 -7.19 -32.32
C ALA A 69 33.03 -6.15 -31.43
N SER A 70 33.28 -6.17 -30.12
CA SER A 70 32.70 -5.19 -29.19
C SER A 70 33.27 -3.79 -29.39
N PHE A 71 34.55 -3.66 -29.78
CA PHE A 71 35.20 -2.37 -29.99
C PHE A 71 34.66 -1.63 -31.22
N ALA A 72 34.19 -2.34 -32.25
CA ALA A 72 33.58 -1.72 -33.42
C ALA A 72 32.25 -1.00 -33.12
N VAL A 73 31.57 -1.34 -32.01
CA VAL A 73 30.21 -0.87 -31.70
C VAL A 73 30.16 -0.01 -30.43
N ALA A 74 31.15 -0.12 -29.52
CA ALA A 74 31.11 0.50 -28.19
C ALA A 74 31.93 1.81 -28.07
N PRO A 75 31.55 2.75 -27.17
CA PRO A 75 32.34 3.94 -26.87
C PRO A 75 33.75 3.62 -26.34
N LEU A 76 34.74 4.44 -26.69
CA LEU A 76 36.17 4.25 -26.40
C LEU A 76 36.53 4.06 -24.91
N THR A 77 35.66 4.53 -24.00
CA THR A 77 35.83 4.47 -22.54
C THR A 77 35.22 3.22 -21.90
N ALA A 78 34.50 2.39 -22.66
CA ALA A 78 33.85 1.19 -22.13
C ALA A 78 34.88 0.19 -21.59
N LYS A 79 34.65 -0.33 -20.38
CA LYS A 79 35.54 -1.34 -19.74
C LYS A 79 35.09 -2.79 -19.95
N VAL A 80 33.87 -2.97 -20.44
CA VAL A 80 33.19 -4.27 -20.58
C VAL A 80 32.77 -4.47 -22.03
N THR A 81 32.96 -5.68 -22.56
CA THR A 81 32.45 -6.11 -23.86
C THR A 81 30.92 -6.16 -23.79
N ALA A 82 30.22 -5.43 -24.65
CA ALA A 82 28.77 -5.48 -24.72
C ALA A 82 28.36 -6.79 -25.42
N THR A 83 28.04 -7.82 -24.64
CA THR A 83 27.44 -9.05 -25.17
C THR A 83 26.02 -8.76 -25.63
N VAL A 84 25.70 -9.03 -26.90
CA VAL A 84 24.32 -9.07 -27.41
C VAL A 84 23.54 -10.05 -26.54
N ARG A 85 22.48 -9.58 -25.88
CA ARG A 85 21.67 -10.43 -24.98
C ARG A 85 20.72 -11.26 -25.83
N ASP A 86 20.49 -12.50 -25.39
CA ASP A 86 19.51 -13.39 -25.97
C ASP A 86 18.12 -12.74 -25.99
N LYS A 87 17.45 -12.77 -27.14
CA LYS A 87 16.12 -12.20 -27.36
C LYS A 87 15.08 -12.86 -26.45
N CYS A 88 15.18 -14.16 -26.20
CA CYS A 88 14.32 -14.91 -25.30
C CYS A 88 14.47 -14.41 -23.85
N LEU A 89 15.71 -14.23 -23.40
CA LEU A 89 16.00 -13.71 -22.06
C LEU A 89 15.46 -12.29 -21.86
N VAL A 90 15.58 -11.42 -22.87
CA VAL A 90 15.08 -10.04 -22.81
C VAL A 90 13.55 -10.02 -22.74
N ASN A 91 12.87 -10.86 -23.51
CA ASN A 91 11.41 -10.96 -23.49
C ASN A 91 10.89 -11.50 -22.15
N MET A 92 11.53 -12.53 -21.62
CA MET A 92 11.22 -13.07 -20.29
C MET A 92 11.38 -12.01 -19.19
N GLU A 93 12.49 -11.25 -19.19
CA GLU A 93 12.71 -10.20 -18.18
C GLU A 93 11.66 -9.08 -18.25
N LYS A 94 11.18 -8.71 -19.45
CA LYS A 94 10.07 -7.74 -19.61
C LYS A 94 8.73 -8.29 -19.10
N ALA A 95 8.42 -9.55 -19.41
CA ALA A 95 7.22 -10.20 -18.89
C ALA A 95 7.25 -10.29 -17.37
N LEU A 96 8.42 -10.60 -16.81
CA LEU A 96 8.61 -10.65 -15.36
C LEU A 96 8.47 -9.26 -14.72
N SER A 97 8.94 -8.18 -15.34
CA SER A 97 8.76 -6.83 -14.79
C SER A 97 7.29 -6.41 -14.76
N LEU A 98 6.52 -6.70 -15.82
CA LEU A 98 5.08 -6.44 -15.84
C LEU A 98 4.34 -7.25 -14.77
N TRP A 99 4.73 -8.50 -14.55
CA TRP A 99 4.18 -9.31 -13.48
C TRP A 99 4.51 -8.74 -12.09
N VAL A 100 5.73 -8.24 -11.88
CA VAL A 100 6.10 -7.56 -10.63
C VAL A 100 5.27 -6.30 -10.41
N GLU A 101 5.01 -5.51 -11.44
CA GLU A 101 4.14 -4.33 -11.36
C GLU A 101 2.70 -4.70 -10.99
N ASP A 102 2.14 -5.77 -11.58
CA ASP A 102 0.80 -6.28 -11.24
C ASP A 102 0.73 -6.77 -9.78
N MET A 103 1.75 -7.49 -9.30
CA MET A 103 1.80 -7.93 -7.91
C MET A 103 1.95 -6.76 -6.92
N ASN A 104 2.72 -5.73 -7.29
CA ASN A 104 2.81 -4.50 -6.51
C ASN A 104 1.47 -3.76 -6.45
N ARG A 105 0.68 -3.73 -7.55
CA ARG A 105 -0.68 -3.16 -7.55
C ARG A 105 -1.64 -3.93 -6.65
N LYS A 106 -1.44 -5.24 -6.54
CA LYS A 106 -2.24 -6.14 -5.67
C LYS A 106 -1.71 -6.22 -4.23
N CYS A 107 -0.68 -5.45 -3.88
CA CYS A 107 -0.05 -5.45 -2.56
C CYS A 107 0.44 -6.85 -2.09
N VAL A 108 0.80 -7.73 -3.03
CA VAL A 108 1.32 -9.07 -2.69
C VAL A 108 2.82 -8.96 -2.39
N PRO A 109 3.30 -9.37 -1.20
CA PRO A 109 4.72 -9.35 -0.88
C PRO A 109 5.49 -10.32 -1.78
N LEU A 110 6.56 -9.84 -2.40
CA LEU A 110 7.37 -10.62 -3.35
C LEU A 110 8.70 -11.04 -2.74
N ASP A 111 8.89 -12.36 -2.59
CA ASP A 111 10.17 -12.93 -2.21
C ASP A 111 11.11 -13.14 -3.42
N GLY A 112 12.41 -13.07 -3.17
CA GLY A 112 13.44 -13.41 -4.13
C GLY A 112 13.42 -14.86 -4.60
N ASN A 113 12.88 -15.83 -3.84
CA ASN A 113 12.65 -17.17 -4.38
C ASN A 113 11.51 -17.18 -5.40
N MET A 114 10.39 -16.51 -5.09
CA MET A 114 9.23 -16.41 -5.98
C MET A 114 9.59 -15.79 -7.33
N LEU A 115 10.37 -14.70 -7.31
CA LEU A 115 10.87 -14.06 -8.54
C LEU A 115 11.71 -15.00 -9.39
N ARG A 116 12.54 -15.84 -8.76
CA ARG A 116 13.39 -16.80 -9.47
C ARG A 116 12.58 -17.95 -10.06
N GLN A 117 11.62 -18.49 -9.32
CA GLN A 117 10.72 -19.53 -9.81
C GLN A 117 9.87 -19.01 -10.97
N LYS A 118 9.26 -17.83 -10.84
CA LYS A 118 8.46 -17.22 -11.91
C LYS A 118 9.30 -16.96 -13.17
N ALA A 119 10.55 -16.54 -13.01
CA ALA A 119 11.47 -16.33 -14.13
C ALA A 119 11.80 -17.63 -14.89
N LEU A 120 11.96 -18.75 -14.18
CA LEU A 120 12.18 -20.06 -14.81
C LEU A 120 10.97 -20.48 -15.64
N ASN A 121 9.77 -20.39 -15.07
CA ASN A 121 8.54 -20.75 -15.77
C ASN A 121 8.34 -19.90 -17.03
N LEU A 122 8.51 -18.58 -16.92
CA LEU A 122 8.42 -17.69 -18.07
C LEU A 122 9.48 -18.00 -19.13
N TYR A 123 10.71 -18.35 -18.72
CA TYR A 123 11.76 -18.71 -19.66
C TYR A 123 11.43 -19.99 -20.43
N GLU A 124 10.84 -20.99 -19.78
CA GLU A 124 10.38 -22.22 -20.44
C GLU A 124 9.29 -21.91 -21.49
N ASP A 125 8.35 -21.03 -21.16
CA ASP A 125 7.26 -20.63 -22.07
C ASP A 125 7.81 -19.91 -23.32
N PHE A 126 8.75 -18.98 -23.14
CA PHE A 126 9.37 -18.27 -24.26
C PHE A 126 10.34 -19.16 -25.06
N SER A 127 10.99 -20.14 -24.42
CA SER A 127 11.89 -21.10 -25.07
C SER A 127 11.15 -22.06 -26.00
N LYS A 128 9.92 -22.48 -25.63
CA LYS A 128 9.07 -23.34 -26.48
C LYS A 128 8.59 -22.65 -27.76
N GLY A 129 8.52 -21.31 -27.78
CA GLY A 129 8.02 -20.52 -28.91
C GLY A 129 9.07 -20.16 -29.97
N SER A 130 10.37 -20.25 -29.67
CA SER A 130 11.44 -19.89 -30.60
C SER A 130 11.95 -21.11 -31.38
N ARG A 131 11.54 -21.24 -32.65
CA ARG A 131 11.98 -22.31 -33.59
C ARG A 131 13.36 -22.09 -34.22
N GLU A 132 14.20 -21.22 -33.68
CA GLU A 132 15.54 -20.96 -34.24
C GLU A 132 16.66 -21.54 -33.38
N THR A 133 17.43 -22.40 -34.02
CA THR A 133 18.63 -23.09 -33.55
C THR A 133 19.77 -22.10 -33.27
N SER A 134 20.19 -21.96 -32.02
CA SER A 134 21.59 -21.73 -31.65
C SER A 134 21.77 -21.75 -30.13
N ASP A 135 22.77 -22.51 -29.67
CA ASP A 135 23.33 -22.58 -28.32
C ASP A 135 22.36 -22.90 -27.16
N THR A 136 22.42 -24.16 -26.74
CA THR A 136 21.83 -24.76 -25.52
C THR A 136 22.36 -24.15 -24.22
N LYS A 137 22.21 -22.84 -24.02
CA LYS A 137 22.41 -22.22 -22.72
C LYS A 137 21.12 -22.30 -21.93
N THR A 138 21.05 -23.28 -21.05
CA THR A 138 20.00 -23.38 -20.04
C THR A 138 20.05 -22.14 -19.14
N PHE A 139 18.95 -21.39 -19.10
CA PHE A 139 18.84 -20.26 -18.19
C PHE A 139 18.81 -20.75 -16.75
N THR A 140 19.70 -20.20 -15.92
CA THR A 140 19.70 -20.44 -14.48
C THR A 140 19.33 -19.15 -13.76
N ALA A 141 18.21 -19.17 -13.03
CA ALA A 141 17.75 -18.06 -12.18
C ALA A 141 18.62 -17.90 -10.91
N SER A 142 19.91 -17.61 -11.10
CA SER A 142 20.88 -17.46 -10.01
C SER A 142 20.64 -16.19 -9.18
N LYS A 143 21.16 -16.15 -7.95
CA LYS A 143 21.16 -14.92 -7.10
C LYS A 143 21.82 -13.73 -7.82
N GLY A 144 22.88 -13.98 -8.58
CA GLY A 144 23.58 -12.94 -9.35
C GLY A 144 22.80 -12.44 -10.57
N TRP A 145 21.99 -13.29 -11.20
CA TRP A 145 21.03 -12.84 -12.21
C TRP A 145 19.94 -11.96 -11.56
N LEU A 146 19.33 -12.42 -10.47
CA LEU A 146 18.27 -11.67 -9.77
C LEU A 146 18.76 -10.28 -9.34
N HIS A 147 19.99 -10.15 -8.82
CA HIS A 147 20.57 -8.85 -8.48
C HIS A 147 20.69 -7.93 -9.71
N ARG A 148 21.16 -8.45 -10.84
CA ARG A 148 21.27 -7.66 -12.08
C ARG A 148 19.91 -7.30 -12.67
N PHE A 149 18.92 -8.18 -12.55
CA PHE A 149 17.53 -7.91 -12.92
C PHE A 149 16.98 -6.75 -12.07
N ARG A 150 17.11 -6.84 -10.74
CA ARG A 150 16.68 -5.78 -9.81
C ARG A 150 17.30 -4.43 -10.14
N ASN A 151 18.62 -4.38 -10.36
CA ASN A 151 19.30 -3.13 -10.71
C ASN A 151 18.83 -2.55 -12.05
N ARG A 152 18.44 -3.39 -13.01
CA ARG A 152 17.99 -2.94 -14.33
C ARG A 152 16.58 -2.36 -14.32
N PHE A 153 15.69 -2.94 -13.52
CA PHE A 153 14.29 -2.53 -13.41
C PHE A 153 14.04 -1.66 -12.16
N GLY A 154 15.09 -1.19 -11.48
CA GLY A 154 14.96 -0.28 -10.34
C GLY A 154 14.29 -0.89 -9.10
N LEU A 155 14.28 -2.21 -8.94
CA LEU A 155 13.60 -2.89 -7.83
C LEU A 155 14.43 -2.77 -6.54
N ARG A 156 13.91 -2.02 -5.55
CA ARG A 156 14.53 -1.92 -4.22
C ARG A 156 14.16 -3.13 -3.37
N THR A 157 15.15 -3.69 -2.65
CA THR A 157 14.90 -4.78 -1.71
C THR A 157 14.65 -4.19 -0.33
N ILE A 158 13.42 -4.35 0.19
CA ILE A 158 13.12 -4.11 1.61
C ILE A 158 13.32 -5.45 2.32
N LYS A 159 14.16 -5.48 3.35
CA LYS A 159 14.27 -6.67 4.22
C LYS A 159 13.19 -6.53 5.30
N SER A 160 12.16 -7.36 5.26
CA SER A 160 11.34 -7.66 6.43
C SER A 160 11.88 -8.94 7.08
N THR A 161 12.05 -8.91 8.39
CA THR A 161 12.38 -10.08 9.22
C THR A 161 11.12 -10.45 9.98
N GLY A 162 10.60 -11.66 9.73
CA GLY A 162 9.52 -12.28 10.50
C GLY A 162 9.85 -13.77 10.67
N GLU A 163 9.54 -14.32 11.85
CA GLU A 163 9.81 -15.72 12.19
C GLU A 163 8.82 -16.64 11.47
N ALA A 164 9.29 -17.36 10.45
CA ALA A 164 8.54 -18.47 9.89
C ALA A 164 8.86 -19.74 10.68
N VAL A 165 8.20 -19.95 11.82
CA VAL A 165 8.12 -21.27 12.45
C VAL A 165 6.81 -21.93 11.99
N PRO A 166 6.84 -23.14 11.40
CA PRO A 166 5.61 -23.87 11.08
C PRO A 166 4.86 -24.20 12.38
N ALA A 167 3.60 -23.77 12.48
CA ALA A 167 2.75 -24.09 13.63
C ALA A 167 2.52 -25.61 13.75
N ALA A 168 2.49 -26.12 14.98
CA ALA A 168 2.24 -27.54 15.27
C ALA A 168 0.78 -27.91 14.98
N GLU A 169 0.55 -28.88 14.09
CA GLU A 169 -0.79 -29.28 13.60
C GLU A 169 -1.73 -29.77 14.72
N GLU A 170 -1.21 -30.44 15.75
CA GLU A 170 -2.02 -30.94 16.87
C GLU A 170 -2.60 -29.83 17.75
N ALA A 171 -1.87 -28.72 17.91
CA ALA A 171 -2.35 -27.55 18.65
C ALA A 171 -3.39 -26.75 17.83
N ALA A 172 -3.21 -26.69 16.51
CA ALA A 172 -4.17 -26.06 15.61
C ALA A 172 -5.52 -26.80 15.57
N ALA A 173 -5.52 -28.12 15.77
CA ALA A 173 -6.74 -28.92 15.77
C ALA A 173 -7.61 -28.74 17.04
N THR A 174 -6.99 -28.49 18.19
CA THR A 174 -7.69 -28.31 19.48
C THR A 174 -8.14 -26.88 19.72
N PHE A 175 -7.46 -25.90 19.12
CA PHE A 175 -7.73 -24.47 19.27
C PHE A 175 -9.18 -24.02 18.96
N PRO A 176 -9.89 -24.54 17.93
CA PRO A 176 -11.25 -24.08 17.62
C PRO A 176 -12.28 -24.37 18.72
N ALA A 177 -12.11 -25.47 19.46
CA ALA A 177 -13.01 -25.83 20.55
C ALA A 177 -12.75 -24.95 21.80
N GLU A 178 -11.47 -24.70 22.09
CA GLU A 178 -11.05 -23.86 23.20
C GLU A 178 -11.43 -22.38 22.96
N LEU A 179 -11.23 -21.89 21.74
CA LEU A 179 -11.62 -20.54 21.31
C LEU A 179 -13.13 -20.32 21.48
N LYS A 180 -13.98 -21.27 21.07
CA LYS A 180 -15.44 -21.19 21.27
C LYS A 180 -15.84 -21.08 22.73
N LYS A 181 -15.15 -21.79 23.63
CA LYS A 181 -15.39 -21.71 25.08
C LYS A 181 -15.02 -20.32 25.62
N LEU A 182 -13.87 -19.80 25.20
CA LEU A 182 -13.34 -18.50 25.60
C LEU A 182 -14.23 -17.33 25.12
N ILE A 183 -14.76 -17.43 23.89
CA ILE A 183 -15.73 -16.48 23.32
C ILE A 183 -17.00 -16.43 24.18
N LYS A 184 -17.52 -17.60 24.59
CA LYS A 184 -18.74 -17.70 25.39
C LYS A 184 -18.54 -17.20 26.83
N GLU A 185 -17.39 -17.49 27.44
CA GLU A 185 -17.07 -17.06 28.80
C GLU A 185 -16.80 -15.56 28.90
N LYS A 186 -16.17 -14.96 27.89
CA LYS A 186 -15.81 -13.52 27.89
C LYS A 186 -16.75 -12.61 27.11
N GLY A 187 -17.82 -13.18 26.51
CA GLY A 187 -18.89 -12.41 25.87
C GLY A 187 -18.52 -11.75 24.54
N TYR A 188 -17.53 -12.28 23.81
CA TYR A 188 -17.11 -11.71 22.52
C TYR A 188 -18.15 -11.99 21.43
N GLN A 189 -18.47 -10.99 20.63
CA GLN A 189 -19.34 -11.13 19.45
C GLN A 189 -18.54 -11.73 18.27
N PRO A 190 -19.16 -12.48 17.32
CA PRO A 190 -18.46 -13.04 16.16
C PRO A 190 -17.69 -12.01 15.31
N LYS A 191 -18.09 -10.73 15.35
CA LYS A 191 -17.40 -9.61 14.69
C LYS A 191 -16.12 -9.15 15.41
N GLN A 192 -15.85 -9.65 16.63
CA GLN A 192 -14.70 -9.29 17.47
C GLN A 192 -13.62 -10.38 17.52
N VAL A 193 -13.92 -11.58 16.99
CA VAL A 193 -12.97 -12.69 16.95
C VAL A 193 -12.24 -12.61 15.62
N LEU A 194 -11.11 -11.91 15.64
CA LEU A 194 -10.24 -11.75 14.47
C LEU A 194 -9.12 -12.78 14.55
N ASP A 195 -8.89 -13.48 13.44
CA ASP A 195 -7.79 -14.41 13.26
C ASP A 195 -6.46 -13.65 13.42
N CYS A 196 -5.55 -14.19 14.22
CA CYS A 196 -4.27 -13.55 14.52
C CYS A 196 -3.20 -14.16 13.62
N ASP A 197 -2.98 -13.58 12.43
CA ASP A 197 -1.76 -13.80 11.67
C ASP A 197 -0.94 -12.50 11.49
N GLU A 198 0.37 -12.68 11.49
CA GLU A 198 1.37 -11.66 11.84
C GLU A 198 1.63 -10.58 10.77
N THR A 199 0.74 -10.38 9.79
CA THR A 199 0.99 -9.43 8.69
C THR A 199 -0.10 -8.40 8.38
N GLY A 200 -1.23 -8.40 9.08
CA GLY A 200 -2.41 -7.63 8.60
C GLY A 200 -3.08 -6.64 9.53
N LEU A 201 -2.80 -6.63 10.84
CA LEU A 201 -3.80 -6.12 11.80
C LEU A 201 -3.58 -4.71 12.38
N PHE A 202 -2.75 -3.88 11.75
CA PHE A 202 -2.78 -2.43 12.03
C PHE A 202 -3.77 -1.67 11.14
N CYS A 203 -4.12 -2.18 9.96
CA CYS A 203 -4.93 -1.41 9.01
C CYS A 203 -6.45 -1.59 9.21
N THR A 204 -6.94 -2.75 9.67
CA THR A 204 -8.39 -3.01 9.76
C THR A 204 -9.04 -2.41 11.01
N VAL A 205 -8.34 -2.37 12.15
CA VAL A 205 -8.87 -1.78 13.40
C VAL A 205 -8.90 -0.25 13.31
N GLN A 206 -7.88 0.36 12.71
CA GLN A 206 -7.91 1.80 12.38
C GLN A 206 -9.00 2.12 11.36
N THR A 207 -9.07 1.39 10.24
CA THR A 207 -10.08 1.68 9.21
C THR A 207 -11.51 1.52 9.72
N MET A 208 -11.82 0.55 10.59
CA MET A 208 -13.17 0.45 11.19
C MET A 208 -13.47 1.57 12.18
N ALA A 209 -12.51 2.02 12.99
CA ALA A 209 -12.71 3.16 13.90
C ALA A 209 -12.97 4.48 13.15
N HIS A 210 -12.37 4.64 11.97
CA HIS A 210 -12.57 5.81 11.10
C HIS A 210 -13.82 5.71 10.20
N SER A 211 -14.53 4.58 10.22
CA SER A 211 -15.71 4.33 9.38
C SER A 211 -17.05 4.54 10.11
N GLU A 212 -17.04 5.08 11.34
CA GLU A 212 -18.28 5.46 12.03
C GLU A 212 -19.06 6.48 11.18
N ARG A 213 -20.39 6.32 11.11
CA ARG A 213 -21.28 7.19 10.34
C ARG A 213 -22.33 7.82 11.25
N THR A 214 -22.73 9.05 10.92
CA THR A 214 -23.84 9.75 11.57
C THR A 214 -24.81 10.31 10.54
N PHE A 215 -26.09 10.37 10.91
CA PHE A 215 -27.10 11.07 10.13
C PHE A 215 -27.21 12.52 10.60
N ILE A 216 -27.15 13.46 9.65
CA ILE A 216 -27.33 14.90 9.87
C ILE A 216 -28.42 15.39 8.94
N ALA A 217 -29.39 16.15 9.46
CA ALA A 217 -30.44 16.75 8.63
C ALA A 217 -30.57 18.25 8.89
N ILE A 218 -30.47 19.05 7.82
CA ILE A 218 -30.80 20.47 7.85
C ILE A 218 -32.31 20.60 7.73
N LYS A 219 -32.93 21.17 8.77
CA LYS A 219 -34.37 21.33 8.91
C LYS A 219 -34.91 22.42 7.96
N PRO A 220 -36.25 22.52 7.78
CA PRO A 220 -36.82 23.47 6.81
C PRO A 220 -36.41 24.93 7.03
N ASP A 221 -36.30 25.37 8.29
CA ASP A 221 -35.82 26.71 8.65
C ASP A 221 -34.34 26.94 8.27
N GLY A 222 -33.47 25.94 8.39
CA GLY A 222 -32.07 26.02 7.97
C GLY A 222 -31.94 26.20 6.46
N VAL A 223 -32.79 25.50 5.69
CA VAL A 223 -32.87 25.66 4.22
C VAL A 223 -33.42 27.03 3.84
N GLN A 224 -34.54 27.45 4.41
CA GLN A 224 -35.19 28.73 4.13
C GLN A 224 -34.30 29.94 4.45
N ARG A 225 -33.36 29.78 5.39
CA ARG A 225 -32.38 30.80 5.78
C ARG A 225 -31.05 30.70 5.02
N SER A 226 -30.98 29.85 4.00
CA SER A 226 -29.80 29.69 3.14
C SER A 226 -28.53 29.25 3.90
N LEU A 227 -28.66 28.45 4.96
CA LEU A 227 -27.54 27.99 5.80
C LEU A 227 -26.93 26.66 5.34
N VAL A 228 -27.40 26.09 4.23
CA VAL A 228 -26.96 24.78 3.73
C VAL A 228 -25.45 24.72 3.50
N GLY A 229 -24.91 25.68 2.74
CA GLY A 229 -23.48 25.72 2.42
C GLY A 229 -22.61 25.91 3.67
N GLU A 230 -23.02 26.77 4.60
CA GLU A 230 -22.25 27.05 5.82
C GLU A 230 -22.24 25.83 6.77
N ILE A 231 -23.35 25.10 6.88
CA ILE A 231 -23.41 23.86 7.66
C ILE A 231 -22.51 22.79 7.04
N ILE A 232 -22.63 22.52 5.73
CA ILE A 232 -21.80 21.52 5.03
C ILE A 232 -20.32 21.85 5.19
N LYS A 233 -19.96 23.11 4.93
CA LYS A 233 -18.58 23.61 5.05
C LYS A 233 -17.97 23.31 6.42
N ARG A 234 -18.73 23.43 7.52
CA ARG A 234 -18.21 23.13 8.87
C ARG A 234 -17.82 21.66 9.03
N PHE A 235 -18.59 20.73 8.44
CA PHE A 235 -18.25 19.30 8.45
C PHE A 235 -17.07 18.98 7.53
N GLU A 236 -17.02 19.57 6.33
CA GLU A 236 -15.91 19.40 5.38
C GLU A 236 -14.59 19.93 5.97
N GLN A 237 -14.60 21.14 6.52
CA GLN A 237 -13.42 21.76 7.13
C GLN A 237 -12.92 21.01 8.37
N LYS A 238 -13.80 20.27 9.05
CA LYS A 238 -13.42 19.42 10.17
C LYS A 238 -12.65 18.16 9.73
N GLY A 239 -12.80 17.76 8.46
CA GLY A 239 -12.18 16.56 7.90
C GLY A 239 -13.10 15.33 7.84
N PHE A 240 -14.40 15.49 8.12
CA PHE A 240 -15.37 14.41 7.93
C PHE A 240 -15.67 14.19 6.44
N ARG A 241 -15.98 12.94 6.08
CA ARG A 241 -16.26 12.54 4.70
C ARG A 241 -17.76 12.52 4.45
N LEU A 242 -18.23 13.17 3.39
CA LEU A 242 -19.64 13.14 2.98
C LEU A 242 -19.93 11.81 2.25
N VAL A 243 -20.80 10.97 2.78
CA VAL A 243 -21.13 9.66 2.20
C VAL A 243 -22.40 9.71 1.36
N ALA A 244 -23.39 10.51 1.79
CA ALA A 244 -24.63 10.69 1.06
C ALA A 244 -25.22 12.06 1.35
N MET A 245 -25.94 12.62 0.38
CA MET A 245 -26.69 13.85 0.53
C MET A 245 -27.89 13.83 -0.40
N LYS A 246 -29.05 14.24 0.10
CA LYS A 246 -30.22 14.51 -0.76
C LYS A 246 -31.07 15.66 -0.26
N PHE A 247 -31.67 16.36 -1.22
CA PHE A 247 -32.63 17.42 -0.98
C PHE A 247 -34.03 16.89 -1.24
N MET A 248 -34.88 16.88 -0.21
CA MET A 248 -36.20 16.26 -0.31
C MET A 248 -37.21 16.93 0.61
N ARG A 249 -38.49 16.70 0.35
CA ARG A 249 -39.56 17.00 1.31
C ARG A 249 -39.97 15.70 1.99
N ALA A 250 -39.72 15.57 3.29
CA ALA A 250 -40.03 14.35 4.04
C ALA A 250 -41.55 14.18 4.22
N SER A 251 -42.07 12.98 3.96
CA SER A 251 -43.46 12.62 4.24
C SER A 251 -43.74 12.58 5.74
N GLU A 252 -44.99 12.79 6.15
CA GLU A 252 -45.36 12.64 7.57
C GLU A 252 -45.06 11.26 8.12
N ASP A 253 -45.25 10.19 7.34
CA ASP A 253 -45.03 8.81 7.80
C ASP A 253 -43.56 8.57 8.15
N LEU A 254 -42.65 8.93 7.24
CA LEU A 254 -41.20 8.96 7.49
C LEU A 254 -40.83 9.76 8.76
N LEU A 255 -41.44 10.92 8.96
CA LEU A 255 -41.16 11.78 10.13
C LEU A 255 -41.72 11.20 11.43
N LYS A 256 -42.88 10.55 11.40
CA LYS A 256 -43.48 9.85 12.55
C LYS A 256 -42.62 8.65 12.95
N GLU A 257 -42.09 7.91 11.98
CA GLU A 257 -41.15 6.82 12.21
C GLU A 257 -39.82 7.32 12.77
N HIS A 258 -39.26 8.39 12.19
CA HIS A 258 -38.01 8.99 12.66
C HIS A 258 -38.11 9.53 14.10
N TYR A 259 -39.24 10.15 14.47
CA TYR A 259 -39.48 10.68 15.82
C TYR A 259 -40.32 9.76 16.70
N ASN A 260 -40.35 8.45 16.42
CA ASN A 260 -41.23 7.51 17.12
C ASN A 260 -40.99 7.48 18.64
N ASP A 261 -39.75 7.66 19.09
CA ASP A 261 -39.40 7.75 20.51
C ASP A 261 -40.01 8.96 21.23
N LEU A 262 -40.48 9.95 20.46
CA LEU A 262 -41.11 11.17 20.94
C LEU A 262 -42.63 11.17 20.76
N LYS A 263 -43.25 10.08 20.28
CA LYS A 263 -44.68 10.03 19.93
C LYS A 263 -45.63 10.49 21.04
N ASP A 264 -45.26 10.21 22.31
CA ASP A 264 -46.08 10.52 23.49
C ASP A 264 -45.78 11.93 24.05
N ARG A 265 -44.89 12.70 23.41
CA ARG A 265 -44.54 14.07 23.84
C ARG A 265 -45.57 15.07 23.29
N PRO A 266 -45.95 16.09 24.08
CA PRO A 266 -47.00 17.05 23.71
C PRO A 266 -46.65 17.88 22.46
N PHE A 267 -45.37 17.99 22.11
CA PHE A 267 -44.89 18.73 20.93
C PHE A 267 -44.76 17.86 19.66
N PHE A 268 -45.01 16.55 19.72
CA PHE A 268 -44.77 15.63 18.61
C PHE A 268 -45.55 16.00 17.34
N ALA A 269 -46.85 16.27 17.45
CA ALA A 269 -47.68 16.67 16.31
C ALA A 269 -47.17 17.98 15.67
N GLY A 270 -46.73 18.93 16.51
CA GLY A 270 -46.12 20.18 16.05
C GLY A 270 -44.78 19.95 15.35
N LEU A 271 -43.96 19.03 15.85
CA LEU A 271 -42.65 18.67 15.27
C LEU A 271 -42.80 18.03 13.89
N VAL A 272 -43.72 17.07 13.73
CA VAL A 272 -44.00 16.43 12.43
C VAL A 272 -44.54 17.46 11.44
N LYS A 273 -45.53 18.26 11.83
CA LYS A 273 -46.09 19.32 10.98
C LYS A 273 -45.03 20.33 10.54
N TYR A 274 -44.14 20.70 11.46
CA TYR A 274 -43.03 21.60 11.20
C TYR A 274 -42.04 21.01 10.20
N MET A 275 -41.57 19.79 10.43
CA MET A 275 -40.60 19.13 9.54
C MET A 275 -41.19 18.84 8.15
N HIS A 276 -42.49 18.59 8.05
CA HIS A 276 -43.21 18.40 6.79
C HIS A 276 -43.49 19.70 6.01
N SER A 277 -43.36 20.86 6.68
CA SER A 277 -43.75 22.17 6.11
C SER A 277 -42.84 22.65 4.96
N GLY A 278 -41.64 22.09 4.81
CA GLY A 278 -40.71 22.49 3.77
C GLY A 278 -39.66 21.41 3.48
N PRO A 279 -38.75 21.69 2.54
CA PRO A 279 -37.69 20.75 2.19
C PRO A 279 -36.60 20.68 3.27
N VAL A 280 -35.91 19.55 3.33
CA VAL A 280 -34.78 19.27 4.20
C VAL A 280 -33.58 18.81 3.38
N VAL A 281 -32.38 19.01 3.91
CA VAL A 281 -31.15 18.40 3.37
C VAL A 281 -30.76 17.27 4.31
N ALA A 282 -30.99 16.02 3.89
CA ALA A 282 -30.56 14.84 4.61
C ALA A 282 -29.12 14.49 4.18
N MET A 283 -28.26 14.14 5.13
CA MET A 283 -26.85 13.84 4.88
C MET A 283 -26.35 12.69 5.76
N VAL A 284 -25.36 11.98 5.26
CA VAL A 284 -24.58 11.00 6.02
C VAL A 284 -23.12 11.42 6.00
N TRP A 285 -22.53 11.57 7.18
CA TRP A 285 -21.12 11.92 7.36
C TRP A 285 -20.38 10.77 8.02
N GLU A 286 -19.14 10.53 7.60
CA GLU A 286 -18.27 9.47 8.09
C GLU A 286 -16.97 10.02 8.68
N GLY A 287 -16.52 9.41 9.77
CA GLY A 287 -15.23 9.65 10.38
C GLY A 287 -15.16 9.21 11.84
N LEU A 288 -13.97 9.27 12.43
CA LEU A 288 -13.76 8.87 13.82
C LEU A 288 -14.62 9.67 14.81
N ASN A 289 -15.43 8.97 15.62
CA ASN A 289 -16.35 9.56 16.60
C ASN A 289 -17.26 10.65 16.01
N VAL A 290 -17.65 10.52 14.74
CA VAL A 290 -18.44 11.53 14.02
C VAL A 290 -19.81 11.76 14.67
N VAL A 291 -20.43 10.77 15.30
CA VAL A 291 -21.71 10.94 16.02
C VAL A 291 -21.51 11.90 17.19
N LYS A 292 -20.57 11.59 18.09
CA LYS A 292 -20.28 12.40 19.27
C LYS A 292 -19.78 13.79 18.89
N THR A 293 -18.83 13.87 17.97
CA THR A 293 -18.22 15.14 17.54
C THR A 293 -19.22 15.99 16.75
N GLY A 294 -20.05 15.37 15.92
CA GLY A 294 -21.15 16.02 15.21
C GLY A 294 -22.11 16.70 16.19
N ARG A 295 -22.53 16.01 17.25
CA ARG A 295 -23.35 16.60 18.33
C ARG A 295 -22.69 17.82 18.97
N VAL A 296 -21.40 17.75 19.27
CA VAL A 296 -20.63 18.89 19.82
C VAL A 296 -20.62 20.07 18.84
N MET A 297 -20.41 19.81 17.54
CA MET A 297 -20.42 20.85 16.51
C MET A 297 -21.81 21.49 16.32
N LEU A 298 -22.87 20.70 16.45
CA LEU A 298 -24.26 21.18 16.38
C LEU A 298 -24.58 22.12 17.54
N GLY A 299 -24.08 21.82 18.74
CA GLY A 299 -24.45 22.48 19.99
C GLY A 299 -25.66 21.82 20.66
N GLU A 300 -26.07 22.37 21.79
CA GLU A 300 -27.19 21.84 22.59
C GLU A 300 -28.53 21.92 21.84
N THR A 301 -29.49 21.06 22.20
CA THR A 301 -30.81 21.04 21.52
C THR A 301 -31.52 22.38 21.63
N ASN A 302 -31.40 23.04 22.79
CA ASN A 302 -31.86 24.39 23.02
C ASN A 302 -30.75 25.39 22.62
N PRO A 303 -30.99 26.27 21.63
CA PRO A 303 -29.99 27.25 21.19
C PRO A 303 -29.51 28.18 22.31
N ALA A 304 -30.35 28.49 23.30
CA ALA A 304 -29.96 29.32 24.44
C ALA A 304 -28.82 28.72 25.27
N ASP A 305 -28.68 27.40 25.27
CA ASP A 305 -27.64 26.66 25.97
C ASP A 305 -26.42 26.36 25.08
N SER A 306 -26.55 26.59 23.76
CA SER A 306 -25.50 26.35 22.77
C SER A 306 -24.40 27.40 22.84
N LYS A 307 -23.14 26.97 22.75
CA LYS A 307 -21.99 27.88 22.86
C LYS A 307 -21.70 28.57 21.52
N PRO A 308 -21.21 29.82 21.52
CA PRO A 308 -20.66 30.45 20.32
C PRO A 308 -19.62 29.54 19.64
N GLY A 309 -19.66 29.47 18.30
CA GLY A 309 -18.88 28.55 17.48
C GLY A 309 -19.60 27.23 17.14
N THR A 310 -20.65 26.87 17.88
CA THR A 310 -21.54 25.76 17.49
C THR A 310 -22.58 26.22 16.48
N ILE A 311 -23.08 25.31 15.64
CA ILE A 311 -24.05 25.66 14.58
C ILE A 311 -25.30 26.33 15.16
N ARG A 312 -25.88 25.79 16.24
CA ARG A 312 -27.06 26.39 16.87
C ARG A 312 -26.72 27.67 17.64
N GLY A 313 -25.55 27.73 18.29
CA GLY A 313 -25.11 28.94 18.99
C GLY A 313 -24.92 30.13 18.06
N ASP A 314 -24.41 29.89 16.85
CA ASP A 314 -24.16 30.96 15.88
C ASP A 314 -25.41 31.37 15.10
N PHE A 315 -26.35 30.44 14.88
CA PHE A 315 -27.43 30.65 13.91
C PHE A 315 -28.84 30.48 14.47
N CYS A 316 -29.06 30.09 15.72
CA CYS A 316 -30.40 29.86 16.26
C CYS A 316 -30.69 30.67 17.52
N ILE A 317 -31.99 30.87 17.77
CA ILE A 317 -32.47 31.61 18.95
C ILE A 317 -33.43 30.74 19.77
N GLN A 318 -34.43 30.11 19.13
CA GLN A 318 -35.46 29.33 19.80
C GLN A 318 -35.38 27.83 19.50
N VAL A 319 -35.74 26.99 20.48
CA VAL A 319 -35.69 25.52 20.39
C VAL A 319 -36.55 24.96 19.24
N GLY A 320 -37.71 25.57 18.95
CA GLY A 320 -38.58 25.14 17.85
C GLY A 320 -38.05 25.46 16.44
N ARG A 321 -36.96 26.26 16.34
CA ARG A 321 -36.30 26.68 15.09
C ARG A 321 -34.78 26.53 15.23
N ASN A 322 -34.36 25.33 15.58
CA ASN A 322 -32.96 25.00 15.86
C ASN A 322 -32.19 24.43 14.65
N ILE A 323 -32.67 24.68 13.42
CA ILE A 323 -32.09 24.46 12.07
C ILE A 323 -31.50 23.10 11.68
N ILE A 324 -31.12 22.24 12.62
CA ILE A 324 -30.34 21.03 12.32
C ILE A 324 -30.64 19.91 13.33
N HIS A 325 -30.66 18.68 12.82
CA HIS A 325 -30.72 17.42 13.57
C HIS A 325 -29.40 16.65 13.39
N GLY A 326 -29.03 15.87 14.41
CA GLY A 326 -27.94 14.91 14.32
C GLY A 326 -28.13 13.78 15.33
N SER A 327 -27.82 12.56 14.91
CA SER A 327 -27.97 11.33 15.73
C SER A 327 -27.27 11.49 17.09
N ASP A 328 -27.90 10.99 18.15
CA ASP A 328 -27.39 11.12 19.53
C ASP A 328 -26.53 9.93 19.99
N SER A 329 -26.63 8.80 19.29
CA SER A 329 -25.86 7.58 19.55
C SER A 329 -25.55 6.86 18.23
N VAL A 330 -24.59 5.93 18.26
CA VAL A 330 -24.25 5.10 17.10
C VAL A 330 -25.43 4.23 16.68
N GLU A 331 -26.18 3.69 17.66
CA GLU A 331 -27.38 2.89 17.38
C GLU A 331 -28.47 3.73 16.69
N SER A 332 -28.70 4.97 17.17
CA SER A 332 -29.64 5.90 16.53
C SER A 332 -29.16 6.25 15.13
N ALA A 333 -27.86 6.46 14.92
CA ALA A 333 -27.31 6.77 13.61
C ALA A 333 -27.55 5.63 12.60
N GLU A 334 -27.33 4.38 12.97
CA GLU A 334 -27.60 3.23 12.10
C GLU A 334 -29.08 3.15 11.69
N LYS A 335 -30.00 3.31 12.66
CA LYS A 335 -31.45 3.34 12.41
C LYS A 335 -31.86 4.49 11.52
N GLU A 336 -31.38 5.70 11.80
CA GLU A 336 -31.69 6.91 11.03
C GLU A 336 -31.14 6.83 9.61
N ILE A 337 -29.90 6.36 9.41
CA ILE A 337 -29.33 6.20 8.07
C ILE A 337 -30.16 5.20 7.26
N ALA A 338 -30.51 4.05 7.82
CA ALA A 338 -31.30 3.02 7.14
C ALA A 338 -32.74 3.49 6.84
N LEU A 339 -33.31 4.34 7.69
CA LEU A 339 -34.65 4.91 7.47
C LEU A 339 -34.65 5.96 6.36
N TRP A 340 -33.61 6.80 6.30
CA TRP A 340 -33.57 7.94 5.39
C TRP A 340 -32.93 7.61 4.05
N PHE A 341 -32.03 6.62 3.96
CA PHE A 341 -31.27 6.31 2.74
C PHE A 341 -31.34 4.83 2.38
N GLN A 342 -31.46 4.57 1.08
CA GLN A 342 -31.22 3.24 0.51
C GLN A 342 -29.71 2.97 0.46
N PRO A 343 -29.28 1.70 0.56
CA PRO A 343 -27.86 1.35 0.51
C PRO A 343 -27.13 1.89 -0.73
N GLU A 344 -27.81 1.97 -1.88
CA GLU A 344 -27.24 2.45 -3.14
C GLU A 344 -27.03 3.97 -3.18
N GLU A 345 -27.69 4.72 -2.28
CA GLU A 345 -27.48 6.16 -2.13
C GLU A 345 -26.20 6.48 -1.34
N LEU A 346 -25.60 5.49 -0.68
CA LEU A 346 -24.38 5.65 0.12
C LEU A 346 -23.13 5.41 -0.74
N VAL A 347 -22.34 6.46 -0.95
CA VAL A 347 -21.16 6.41 -1.83
C VAL A 347 -19.89 6.15 -1.04
N ASP A 348 -19.19 5.07 -1.39
CA ASP A 348 -17.87 4.80 -0.84
C ASP A 348 -16.77 5.34 -1.75
N TYR A 349 -15.85 6.12 -1.17
CA TYR A 349 -14.70 6.67 -1.87
C TYR A 349 -13.59 7.04 -0.88
N LYS A 350 -12.34 7.04 -1.38
CA LYS A 350 -11.18 7.42 -0.59
C LYS A 350 -10.89 8.91 -0.71
N SER A 351 -10.93 9.64 0.42
CA SER A 351 -10.49 11.04 0.46
C SER A 351 -8.97 11.14 0.23
N CYS A 352 -8.54 12.07 -0.63
CA CYS A 352 -7.11 12.33 -0.85
C CYS A 352 -6.42 12.93 0.40
N ALA A 353 -7.18 13.53 1.31
CA ALA A 353 -6.68 14.10 2.56
C ALA A 353 -6.63 13.08 3.71
N GLN A 354 -7.12 11.85 3.52
CA GLN A 354 -7.31 10.87 4.60
C GLN A 354 -6.03 10.63 5.42
N SER A 355 -4.88 10.47 4.75
CA SER A 355 -3.59 10.22 5.40
C SER A 355 -3.01 11.40 6.18
N TRP A 356 -3.62 12.58 6.05
CA TRP A 356 -3.24 13.79 6.78
C TRP A 356 -4.20 14.08 7.94
N ILE A 357 -5.38 13.44 7.95
CA ILE A 357 -6.42 13.59 8.96
C ILE A 357 -6.31 12.49 10.02
N TYR A 358 -6.00 11.27 9.60
CA TYR A 358 -5.86 10.09 10.45
C TYR A 358 -4.44 9.53 10.35
N GLU A 359 -3.86 9.12 11.49
CA GLU A 359 -2.50 8.58 11.62
C GLU A 359 -2.37 7.11 11.26
#